data_AF-A0A293M4L5-F1
#
_entry.id   AF-A0A293M4L5-F1
#
_cell.length_a   1.000
_cell.length_b   1.000
_cell.length_c   1.000
_cell.angle_alpha   90.00
_cell.angle_beta   90.00
_cell.angle_gamma   90.00
#
_symmetry.space_group_name_H-M   'P 1'
#
loop_
_entity.id
_entity.type
_entity.pdbx_description
1 polymer ?
#
loop_
_entity_poly.entity_id
_entity_poly.type
_entity_poly.pdbx_seq_one_letter_code
_entity_poly.pdbx_strand_id
1 'polypeptide(L)'
;MATEKLLVRGVDGFSPSLKVQFMQAVPDSLRCSLCRNVSAHILMDRDDHTYCKDCINMMNEDGRFTCIVDDAVEYTETLRRCAGVMEKVLGLTVRCPKNACRYQATFQDLLIHYPNCQSGGVQCPLCHTCVSAKDLGHHTSHECPERQVECPYCDRESKQRMLEEHMRGCDLRPATCEHCHTEFDSYAEVRDQHYGVCQKKPIGCPYTRFGCTFKGIREEVNAHVQENQHIEILLKSFERLQRELEVTKDEVKQLKEKIRNVEFGQSEELQHRLSLEDEVKAGATEIKALNMTVDSALKMATEETHREVQELSRRMETFTEPMEELLKNIAAHRS
;
A
#
# COMPACT_ATOMS: atom_id res chain seq x y z
N MET A 1 -6.68 25.03 48.18
CA MET A 1 -6.57 26.41 47.63
C MET A 1 -6.90 26.33 46.16
N ALA A 2 -7.85 27.13 45.67
CA ALA A 2 -8.26 27.09 44.27
C ALA A 2 -7.11 27.59 43.38
N THR A 3 -6.59 26.73 42.50
CA THR A 3 -5.67 27.12 41.43
C THR A 3 -6.42 27.07 40.12
N GLU A 4 -6.12 27.99 39.20
CA GLU A 4 -6.78 28.04 37.91
C GLU A 4 -5.79 28.33 36.79
N LYS A 5 -6.17 27.99 35.55
CA LYS A 5 -5.35 28.20 34.37
C LYS A 5 -6.04 29.17 33.43
N LEU A 6 -5.45 30.34 33.22
CA LEU A 6 -6.00 31.42 32.40
C LEU A 6 -5.06 31.78 31.27
N LEU A 7 -5.62 32.22 30.15
CA LEU A 7 -4.83 32.89 29.11
C LEU A 7 -4.44 34.28 29.61
N VAL A 8 -3.21 34.67 29.33
CA VAL A 8 -2.73 36.04 29.54
C VAL A 8 -2.41 36.64 28.18
N ARG A 9 -3.11 37.71 27.81
CA ARG A 9 -2.98 38.35 26.50
C ARG A 9 -2.32 39.73 26.58
N GLY A 10 -1.65 40.14 25.50
CA GLY A 10 -1.07 41.49 25.38
C GLY A 10 0.13 41.76 26.28
N VAL A 11 0.76 40.73 26.83
CA VAL A 11 1.99 40.86 27.64
C VAL A 11 3.18 40.42 26.80
N ASP A 12 4.18 41.30 26.68
CA ASP A 12 5.39 41.01 25.91
C ASP A 12 6.13 39.79 26.44
N GLY A 13 6.61 38.93 25.54
CA GLY A 13 7.29 37.67 25.88
C GLY A 13 6.37 36.47 26.16
N PHE A 14 5.05 36.65 26.11
CA PHE A 14 4.06 35.56 26.22
C PHE A 14 3.30 35.35 24.92
N SER A 15 3.12 34.08 24.52
CA SER A 15 2.25 33.75 23.39
C SER A 15 0.79 33.99 23.77
N PRO A 16 -0.05 34.58 22.88
CA PRO A 16 -1.48 34.78 23.13
C PRO A 16 -2.28 33.50 23.44
N SER A 17 -1.74 32.32 23.10
CA SER A 17 -2.33 31.00 23.36
C SER A 17 -1.83 30.33 24.65
N LEU A 18 -0.89 30.96 25.37
CA LEU A 18 -0.26 30.36 26.53
C LEU A 18 -1.16 30.49 27.78
N LYS A 19 -1.50 29.34 28.38
CA LYS A 19 -2.23 29.28 29.65
C LYS A 19 -1.25 29.27 30.82
N VAL A 20 -1.42 30.21 31.74
CA VAL A 20 -0.60 30.33 32.95
C VAL A 20 -1.41 29.83 34.15
N GLN A 21 -0.78 29.05 35.03
CA GLN A 21 -1.41 28.57 36.25
C GLN A 21 -1.25 29.61 37.37
N PHE A 22 -2.36 30.18 37.82
CA PHE A 22 -2.43 31.06 38.99
C PHE A 22 -2.63 30.20 40.24
N MET A 23 -1.85 30.49 41.28
CA MET A 23 -1.83 29.73 42.54
C MET A 23 -2.92 30.16 43.53
N GLN A 24 -3.66 31.19 43.15
CA GLN A 24 -4.81 31.77 43.85
C GLN A 24 -5.90 32.06 42.83
N ALA A 25 -7.15 32.15 43.29
CA ALA A 25 -8.25 32.61 42.45
C ALA A 25 -8.02 34.08 42.05
N VAL A 26 -8.04 34.36 40.76
CA VAL A 26 -7.96 35.71 40.21
C VAL A 26 -9.32 36.39 40.41
N PRO A 27 -9.39 37.56 41.07
CA PRO A 27 -10.66 38.27 41.23
C PRO A 27 -11.35 38.56 39.90
N ASP A 28 -12.68 38.48 39.85
CA ASP A 28 -13.46 38.76 38.64
C ASP A 28 -13.23 40.18 38.11
N SER A 29 -12.94 41.13 39.00
CA SER A 29 -12.60 42.52 38.64
C SER A 29 -11.29 42.67 37.86
N LEU A 30 -10.47 41.63 37.76
CA LEU A 30 -9.23 41.62 36.98
C LEU A 30 -9.37 40.85 35.65
N ARG A 31 -10.59 40.41 35.30
CA ARG A 31 -10.87 39.55 34.15
C ARG A 31 -11.79 40.25 33.17
N CYS A 32 -11.72 39.82 31.91
CA CYS A 32 -12.76 40.17 30.96
C CYS A 32 -14.08 39.44 31.31
N SER A 33 -15.19 40.18 31.40
CA SER A 33 -16.53 39.64 31.65
C SER A 33 -16.96 38.61 30.61
N LEU A 34 -16.53 38.75 29.35
CA LEU A 34 -16.82 37.80 28.27
C LEU A 34 -15.94 36.55 28.31
N CYS A 35 -14.63 36.68 28.15
CA CYS A 35 -13.75 35.53 27.98
C CYS A 35 -13.16 34.98 29.29
N ARG A 36 -13.39 35.66 30.43
CA ARG A 36 -12.89 35.33 31.77
C ARG A 36 -11.37 35.19 31.90
N ASN A 37 -10.62 35.61 30.89
CA ASN A 37 -9.16 35.65 30.85
C ASN A 37 -8.61 37.03 31.25
N VAL A 38 -7.30 37.09 31.45
CA VAL A 38 -6.58 38.31 31.82
C VAL A 38 -5.89 38.91 30.59
N SER A 39 -5.89 40.24 30.47
CA SER A 39 -5.29 40.94 29.33
C SER A 39 -4.58 42.21 29.79
N ALA A 40 -3.50 42.58 29.11
CA ALA A 40 -2.80 43.84 29.30
C ALA A 40 -3.64 45.07 28.96
N HIS A 41 -4.65 44.88 28.11
CA HIS A 41 -5.49 45.94 27.58
C HIS A 41 -6.95 45.66 27.96
N ILE A 42 -7.31 46.02 29.19
CA ILE A 42 -8.68 45.99 29.69
C ILE A 42 -9.31 47.38 29.56
N LEU A 43 -10.48 47.40 28.95
CA LEU A 43 -11.37 48.54 28.83
C LEU A 43 -12.58 48.32 29.74
N MET A 44 -13.22 49.41 30.14
CA MET A 44 -14.32 49.45 31.08
C MET A 44 -15.45 50.31 30.49
N ASP A 45 -16.68 49.81 30.59
CA ASP A 45 -17.89 50.56 30.22
C ASP A 45 -18.26 51.61 31.29
N ARG A 46 -19.40 52.29 31.14
CA ARG A 46 -19.81 53.32 32.12
C ARG A 46 -20.21 52.73 33.47
N ASP A 47 -20.71 51.50 33.48
CA ASP A 47 -21.20 50.75 34.63
C ASP A 47 -20.10 49.90 35.31
N ASP A 48 -18.84 50.16 34.94
CA ASP A 48 -17.62 49.57 35.48
C ASP A 48 -17.41 48.07 35.19
N HIS A 49 -18.09 47.50 34.18
CA HIS A 49 -17.81 46.16 33.67
C HIS A 49 -16.58 46.16 32.76
N THR A 50 -15.75 45.11 32.88
CA THR A 50 -14.43 45.07 32.25
C THR A 50 -14.35 44.08 31.09
N TYR A 51 -13.73 44.50 30.00
CA TYR A 51 -13.57 43.70 28.78
C TYR A 51 -12.16 43.85 28.22
N CYS A 52 -11.60 42.77 27.66
CA CYS A 52 -10.34 42.91 26.94
C CYS A 52 -10.59 43.52 25.55
N LYS A 53 -9.60 44.26 25.06
CA LYS A 53 -9.65 44.91 23.74
C LYS A 53 -10.02 43.93 22.61
N ASP A 54 -9.52 42.69 22.66
CA ASP A 54 -9.86 41.67 21.66
C ASP A 54 -11.35 41.31 21.66
N CYS A 55 -11.95 41.16 22.83
CA CYS A 55 -13.37 40.83 22.97
C CYS A 55 -14.26 42.01 22.54
N ILE A 56 -13.86 43.24 22.85
CA ILE A 56 -14.57 44.43 22.36
C ILE A 56 -14.49 44.50 20.84
N ASN A 57 -13.30 44.32 20.25
CA ASN A 57 -13.15 44.32 18.80
C ASN A 57 -14.00 43.24 18.12
N MET A 58 -14.16 42.08 18.76
CA MET A 58 -14.99 40.98 18.26
C MET A 58 -16.50 41.29 18.34
N MET A 59 -16.92 42.08 19.33
CA MET A 59 -18.32 42.47 19.55
C MET A 59 -18.69 43.81 18.90
N ASN A 60 -17.72 44.50 18.30
CA ASN A 60 -17.90 45.84 17.77
C ASN A 60 -18.66 45.79 16.44
N GLU A 61 -19.82 46.43 16.38
CA GLU A 61 -20.63 46.62 15.17
C GLU A 61 -20.74 48.11 14.84
N ASP A 62 -20.01 48.56 13.81
CA ASP A 62 -19.96 49.96 13.36
C ASP A 62 -19.62 50.97 14.48
N GLY A 63 -18.71 50.61 15.37
CA GLY A 63 -18.26 51.44 16.49
C GLY A 63 -19.08 51.28 17.76
N ARG A 64 -20.15 50.47 17.74
CA ARG A 64 -21.02 50.18 18.89
C ARG A 64 -20.65 48.87 19.57
N PHE A 65 -20.74 48.86 20.89
CA PHE A 65 -20.50 47.72 21.77
C PHE A 65 -21.69 47.55 22.71
N THR A 66 -22.19 46.32 22.83
CA THR A 66 -23.27 45.98 23.77
C THR A 66 -22.68 45.20 24.93
N CYS A 67 -22.86 45.72 26.15
CA CYS A 67 -22.44 45.03 27.37
C CYS A 67 -23.29 43.78 27.60
N ILE A 68 -22.65 42.63 27.87
CA ILE A 68 -23.37 41.36 28.11
C ILE A 68 -23.92 41.22 29.54
N VAL A 69 -23.63 42.19 30.41
CA VAL A 69 -24.02 42.13 31.82
C VAL A 69 -25.35 42.84 32.06
N ASP A 70 -25.57 43.96 31.38
CA ASP A 70 -26.73 44.85 31.56
C ASP A 70 -27.43 45.27 30.24
N ASP A 71 -26.97 44.77 29.10
CA ASP A 71 -27.44 45.10 27.74
C ASP A 71 -27.31 46.59 27.36
N ALA A 72 -26.45 47.35 28.05
CA ALA A 72 -26.17 48.75 27.71
C ALA A 72 -25.39 48.86 26.38
N VAL A 73 -25.85 49.73 25.49
CA VAL A 73 -25.20 50.02 24.19
C VAL A 73 -24.33 51.26 24.30
N GLU A 74 -23.04 51.10 24.07
CA GLU A 74 -22.03 52.16 24.15
C GLU A 74 -21.19 52.25 22.87
N TYR A 75 -20.45 53.36 22.73
CA TYR A 75 -19.48 53.52 21.65
C TYR A 75 -18.09 53.11 22.12
N THR A 76 -17.41 52.31 21.31
CA THR A 76 -16.06 51.78 21.62
C THR A 76 -15.03 52.86 21.93
N GLU A 77 -15.17 54.05 21.34
CA GLU A 77 -14.31 55.21 21.60
C GLU A 77 -14.50 55.84 22.99
N THR A 78 -15.67 55.64 23.60
CA THR A 78 -16.01 56.19 24.92
C THR A 78 -15.60 55.30 26.08
N LEU A 79 -15.16 54.07 25.79
CA LEU A 79 -14.72 53.11 26.80
C LEU A 79 -13.44 53.57 27.49
N ARG A 80 -13.43 53.47 28.82
CA ARG A 80 -12.31 53.92 29.65
C ARG A 80 -11.26 52.82 29.74
N ARG A 81 -9.97 53.19 29.70
CA ARG A 81 -8.90 52.23 30.05
C ARG A 81 -8.92 52.01 31.56
N CYS A 82 -9.04 50.75 31.97
CA CYS A 82 -8.98 50.42 33.39
C CYS A 82 -7.53 50.45 33.87
N ALA A 83 -7.11 51.57 34.46
CA ALA A 83 -5.77 51.72 35.02
C ALA A 83 -5.55 50.78 36.21
N GLY A 84 -4.34 50.22 36.35
CA GLY A 84 -3.93 49.44 37.51
C GLY A 84 -4.41 47.97 37.56
N VAL A 85 -5.23 47.49 36.61
CA VAL A 85 -5.61 46.06 36.55
C VAL A 85 -4.39 45.18 36.36
N MET A 86 -3.51 45.54 35.43
CA MET A 86 -2.31 44.76 35.16
C MET A 86 -1.27 44.81 36.27
N GLU A 87 -1.16 45.94 36.98
CA GLU A 87 -0.29 46.04 38.14
C GLU A 87 -0.71 45.04 39.23
N LYS A 88 -2.02 44.91 39.47
CA LYS A 88 -2.57 43.91 40.38
C LYS A 88 -2.33 42.48 39.90
N VAL A 89 -2.48 42.22 38.60
CA VAL A 89 -2.19 40.90 37.99
C VAL A 89 -0.72 40.52 38.12
N LEU A 90 0.20 41.47 37.90
CA LEU A 90 1.64 41.27 38.00
C LEU A 90 2.07 40.82 39.40
N GLY A 91 1.37 41.26 40.45
CA GLY A 91 1.58 40.84 41.84
C GLY A 91 1.01 39.46 42.20
N LEU A 92 0.24 38.80 41.34
CA LEU A 92 -0.33 37.48 41.64
C LEU A 92 0.71 36.37 41.52
N THR A 93 0.61 35.36 42.38
CA THR A 93 1.54 34.22 42.35
C THR A 93 1.14 33.22 41.27
N VAL A 94 2.09 32.86 40.41
CA VAL A 94 1.91 31.97 39.26
C VAL A 94 2.99 30.89 39.22
N ARG A 95 2.71 29.80 38.49
CA ARG A 95 3.68 28.75 38.17
C ARG A 95 4.12 28.84 36.72
N CYS A 96 5.41 28.60 36.46
CA CYS A 96 5.95 28.54 35.12
C CYS A 96 5.22 27.49 34.25
N PRO A 97 4.77 27.85 33.04
CA PRO A 97 4.05 26.92 32.16
C PRO A 97 4.97 25.97 31.38
N LYS A 98 6.31 26.14 31.42
CA LYS A 98 7.23 25.19 30.81
C LYS A 98 7.20 23.86 31.57
N ASN A 99 7.11 22.76 30.81
CA ASN A 99 7.09 21.40 31.37
C ASN A 99 8.30 21.17 32.29
N ALA A 100 8.08 20.43 33.38
CA ALA A 100 9.08 20.12 34.41
C ALA A 100 9.65 21.34 35.19
N CYS A 101 9.24 22.56 34.91
CA CYS A 101 9.62 23.71 35.72
C CYS A 101 8.75 23.81 37.00
N ARG A 102 9.40 23.87 38.17
CA ARG A 102 8.72 24.07 39.47
C ARG A 102 8.75 25.52 39.96
N TYR A 103 9.26 26.44 39.15
CA TYR A 103 9.38 27.84 39.52
C TYR A 103 7.99 28.46 39.76
N GLN A 104 7.83 29.08 40.93
CA GLN A 104 6.62 29.74 41.38
C GLN A 104 7.01 31.06 42.03
N ALA A 105 6.48 32.16 41.51
CA ALA A 105 6.80 33.53 41.94
C ALA A 105 5.66 34.47 41.53
N THR A 106 5.85 35.78 41.69
CA THR A 106 4.90 36.76 41.14
C THR A 106 4.85 36.66 39.61
N PHE A 107 3.73 37.07 38.99
CA PHE A 107 3.62 37.07 37.54
C PHE A 107 4.68 37.98 36.90
N GLN A 108 5.06 39.08 37.56
CA GLN A 108 6.18 39.93 37.18
C GLN A 108 7.51 39.17 37.10
N ASP A 109 7.86 38.41 38.14
CA ASP A 109 9.11 37.61 38.16
C ASP A 109 9.07 36.49 37.10
N LEU A 110 7.87 35.93 36.84
CA LEU A 110 7.70 34.95 35.78
C LEU A 110 8.01 35.53 34.39
N LEU A 111 7.72 36.80 34.12
CA LEU A 111 8.06 37.44 32.84
C LEU A 111 9.58 37.46 32.58
N ILE A 112 10.38 37.55 33.64
CA ILE A 112 11.85 37.54 33.56
C ILE A 112 12.37 36.10 33.45
N HIS A 113 11.77 35.18 34.22
CA HIS A 113 12.15 33.78 34.23
C HIS A 113 11.80 33.05 32.92
N TYR A 114 10.60 33.26 32.39
CA TYR A 114 10.04 32.45 31.30
C TYR A 114 10.92 32.43 30.03
N PRO A 115 11.45 33.56 29.51
CA PRO A 115 12.38 33.56 28.37
C PRO A 115 13.66 32.76 28.64
N ASN A 116 14.17 32.82 29.88
CA ASN A 116 15.44 32.21 30.29
C ASN A 116 15.29 30.82 30.92
N CYS A 117 14.06 30.32 31.05
CA CYS A 117 13.79 29.06 31.73
C CYS A 117 14.34 27.88 30.90
N GLN A 118 15.46 27.32 31.39
CA GLN A 118 16.17 26.16 30.83
C GLN A 118 15.47 24.83 31.15
N SER A 119 14.45 24.84 32.02
CA SER A 119 13.70 23.64 32.41
C SER A 119 12.77 23.10 31.33
N GLY A 120 12.62 23.80 30.19
CA GLY A 120 11.96 23.22 29.02
C GLY A 120 12.89 22.19 28.40
N GLY A 121 12.65 20.90 28.65
CA GLY A 121 13.41 19.83 28.01
C GLY A 121 13.35 19.92 26.48
N VAL A 122 14.37 19.37 25.83
CA VAL A 122 14.44 19.16 24.38
C VAL A 122 13.82 17.82 24.03
N GLN A 123 13.20 17.71 22.86
CA GLN A 123 12.70 16.43 22.38
C GLN A 123 13.84 15.60 21.80
N CYS A 124 13.94 14.35 22.22
CA CYS A 124 14.83 13.38 21.61
C CYS A 124 14.45 13.17 20.13
N PRO A 125 15.41 13.23 19.18
CA PRO A 125 15.10 13.04 17.75
C PRO A 125 14.69 11.61 17.39
N LEU A 126 14.99 10.63 18.26
CA LEU A 126 14.73 9.21 18.01
C LEU A 126 13.38 8.75 18.58
N CYS A 127 13.08 9.11 19.83
CA CYS A 127 11.87 8.65 20.54
C CYS A 127 10.89 9.78 20.91
N HIS A 128 11.18 11.02 20.54
CA HIS A 128 10.37 12.23 20.81
C HIS A 128 10.04 12.50 22.29
N THR A 129 10.68 11.78 23.21
CA THR A 129 10.54 12.00 24.65
C THR A 129 11.27 13.29 25.05
N CYS A 130 10.66 14.06 25.93
CA CYS A 130 11.23 15.32 26.43
C CYS A 130 12.28 15.01 27.50
N VAL A 131 13.54 15.37 27.24
CA VAL A 131 14.70 15.16 28.13
C VAL A 131 15.43 16.48 28.35
N SER A 132 16.19 16.62 29.43
CA SER A 132 16.97 17.85 29.64
C SER A 132 18.01 18.01 28.52
N ALA A 133 18.33 19.24 28.12
CA ALA A 133 19.33 19.48 27.07
C ALA A 133 20.72 18.93 27.44
N LYS A 134 21.04 18.89 28.74
CA LYS A 134 22.31 18.32 29.25
C LYS A 134 22.31 16.79 29.17
N ASP A 135 21.16 16.17 29.41
CA ASP A 135 21.03 14.71 29.44
C ASP A 135 20.73 14.11 28.06
N LEU A 136 20.39 14.92 27.05
CA LEU A 136 20.04 14.44 25.71
C LEU A 136 21.11 13.50 25.13
N GLY A 137 22.39 13.82 25.29
CA GLY A 137 23.49 12.98 24.80
C GLY A 137 23.60 11.64 25.55
N HIS A 138 23.37 11.65 26.88
CA HIS A 138 23.34 10.41 27.67
C HIS A 138 22.12 9.56 27.31
N HIS A 139 20.97 10.19 27.16
CA HIS A 139 19.73 9.54 26.76
C HIS A 139 19.89 8.84 25.40
N THR A 140 20.34 9.52 24.36
CA THR A 140 20.47 8.92 23.02
C THR A 140 21.47 7.76 22.97
N SER A 141 22.49 7.77 23.83
CA SER A 141 23.53 6.74 23.86
C SER A 141 23.21 5.54 24.75
N HIS A 142 22.50 5.72 25.89
CA HIS A 142 22.35 4.67 26.90
C HIS A 142 20.90 4.31 27.24
N GLU A 143 19.97 5.26 27.14
CA GLU A 143 18.62 5.07 27.68
C GLU A 143 17.56 4.94 26.58
N CYS A 144 17.76 5.60 25.44
CA CYS A 144 16.77 5.71 24.39
C CYS A 144 16.41 4.32 23.83
N PRO A 145 15.14 3.89 23.87
CA PRO A 145 14.72 2.59 23.32
C PRO A 145 14.86 2.50 21.79
N GLU A 146 14.90 3.64 21.12
CA GLU A 146 15.02 3.78 19.67
C GLU A 146 16.48 3.91 19.20
N ARG A 147 17.47 3.91 20.11
CA ARG A 147 18.89 3.93 19.72
C ARG A 147 19.27 2.66 18.98
N GLN A 148 20.24 2.78 18.07
CA GLN A 148 20.87 1.62 17.43
C GLN A 148 21.86 0.96 18.38
N VAL A 149 21.81 -0.37 18.43
CA VAL A 149 22.73 -1.24 19.17
C VAL A 149 23.08 -2.44 18.30
N GLU A 150 24.29 -2.93 18.44
CA GLU A 150 24.76 -4.14 17.78
C GLU A 150 24.40 -5.37 18.64
N CYS A 151 24.01 -6.46 17.99
CA CYS A 151 23.86 -7.73 18.66
C CYS A 151 25.23 -8.26 19.11
N PRO A 152 25.42 -8.65 20.40
CA PRO A 152 26.72 -9.09 20.91
C PRO A 152 27.21 -10.44 20.34
N TYR A 153 26.41 -11.09 19.48
CA TYR A 153 26.70 -12.41 18.93
C TYR A 153 26.82 -12.43 17.41
N CYS A 154 26.13 -11.53 16.70
CA CYS A 154 26.10 -11.51 15.23
C CYS A 154 26.44 -10.15 14.63
N ASP A 155 26.76 -9.16 15.46
CA ASP A 155 27.15 -7.80 15.11
C ASP A 155 26.12 -7.05 14.23
N ARG A 156 24.89 -7.58 14.14
CA ARG A 156 23.81 -6.94 13.40
C ARG A 156 23.25 -5.77 14.19
N GLU A 157 23.16 -4.62 13.54
CA GLU A 157 22.49 -3.43 14.09
C GLU A 157 20.97 -3.64 14.21
N SER A 158 20.43 -3.26 15.36
CA SER A 158 18.99 -3.21 15.62
C SER A 158 18.64 -2.10 16.61
N LYS A 159 17.37 -1.76 16.75
CA LYS A 159 16.94 -0.84 17.80
C LYS A 159 16.98 -1.55 19.16
N GLN A 160 17.38 -0.85 20.23
CA GLN A 160 17.43 -1.43 21.58
C GLN A 160 16.12 -2.15 21.96
N ARG A 161 14.96 -1.54 21.67
CA ARG A 161 13.65 -2.14 21.96
C ARG A 161 13.40 -3.49 21.26
N MET A 162 14.07 -3.75 20.14
CA MET A 162 13.93 -4.95 19.31
C MET A 162 15.03 -5.98 19.61
N LEU A 163 16.05 -5.61 20.38
CA LEU A 163 17.22 -6.46 20.62
C LEU A 163 16.84 -7.79 21.28
N GLU A 164 15.91 -7.79 22.25
CA GLU A 164 15.45 -9.03 22.90
C GLU A 164 14.74 -9.96 21.92
N GLU A 165 13.92 -9.43 21.01
CA GLU A 165 13.24 -10.21 19.98
C GLU A 165 14.24 -10.79 18.98
N HIS A 166 15.19 -9.97 18.53
CA HIS A 166 16.30 -10.42 17.72
C HIS A 166 17.09 -11.54 18.42
N MET A 167 17.44 -11.37 19.70
CA MET A 167 18.20 -12.36 20.47
C MET A 167 17.44 -13.69 20.58
N ARG A 168 16.11 -13.73 20.59
CA ARG A 168 15.37 -15.01 20.56
C ARG A 168 15.57 -15.78 19.25
N GLY A 169 15.70 -15.06 18.13
CA GLY A 169 15.89 -15.63 16.80
C GLY A 169 17.33 -15.63 16.27
N CYS A 170 18.30 -15.14 17.05
CA CYS A 170 19.69 -15.05 16.62
C CYS A 170 20.34 -16.44 16.63
N ASP A 171 20.80 -16.90 15.46
CA ASP A 171 21.45 -18.21 15.32
C ASP A 171 22.84 -18.27 16.01
N LEU A 172 23.51 -17.13 16.18
CA LEU A 172 24.83 -17.06 16.81
C LEU A 172 24.78 -16.89 18.33
N ARG A 173 23.57 -16.81 18.92
CA ARG A 173 23.44 -16.75 20.38
C ARG A 173 23.88 -18.07 21.02
N PRO A 174 24.45 -18.04 22.23
CA PRO A 174 24.63 -19.23 23.03
C PRO A 174 23.30 -19.95 23.26
N ALA A 175 23.34 -21.28 23.19
CA ALA A 175 22.15 -22.09 23.35
C ALA A 175 22.45 -23.40 24.08
N THR A 176 21.50 -23.81 24.90
CA THR A 176 21.53 -25.11 25.58
C THR A 176 20.52 -26.01 24.89
N CYS A 177 20.91 -27.26 24.60
CA CYS A 177 19.96 -28.23 24.07
C CYS A 177 18.82 -28.48 25.07
N GLU A 178 17.58 -28.35 24.61
CA GLU A 178 16.37 -28.55 25.45
C GLU A 178 16.19 -30.00 25.93
N HIS A 179 16.87 -30.96 25.29
CA HIS A 179 16.70 -32.39 25.57
C HIS A 179 17.83 -33.01 26.40
N CYS A 180 19.09 -32.66 26.13
CA CYS A 180 20.24 -33.20 26.85
C CYS A 180 20.94 -32.18 27.74
N HIS A 181 20.50 -30.92 27.74
CA HIS A 181 21.05 -29.83 28.54
C HIS A 181 22.55 -29.54 28.33
N THR A 182 23.12 -29.98 27.21
CA THR A 182 24.48 -29.61 26.80
C THR A 182 24.49 -28.18 26.25
N GLU A 183 25.49 -27.40 26.66
CA GLU A 183 25.69 -26.00 26.25
C GLU A 183 26.53 -25.93 24.96
N PHE A 184 26.22 -24.94 24.12
CA PHE A 184 26.87 -24.68 22.84
C PHE A 184 27.07 -23.17 22.65
N ASP A 185 28.11 -22.83 21.91
CA ASP A 185 28.49 -21.43 21.66
C ASP A 185 27.47 -20.73 20.74
N SER A 186 26.80 -21.48 19.86
CA SER A 186 25.78 -20.96 18.95
C SER A 186 24.54 -21.86 18.85
N TYR A 187 23.36 -21.27 18.66
CA TYR A 187 22.12 -21.99 18.36
C TYR A 187 22.20 -22.72 17.01
N ALA A 188 22.94 -22.17 16.03
CA ALA A 188 23.23 -22.83 14.76
C ALA A 188 23.89 -24.21 14.96
N GLU A 189 24.88 -24.32 15.85
CA GLU A 189 25.50 -25.61 16.18
C GLU A 189 24.51 -26.60 16.79
N VAL A 190 23.64 -26.12 17.70
CA VAL A 190 22.59 -26.96 18.29
C VAL A 190 21.66 -27.51 17.20
N ARG A 191 21.21 -26.63 16.31
CA ARG A 191 20.23 -26.95 15.24
C ARG A 191 20.83 -27.89 14.20
N ASP A 192 21.98 -27.53 13.65
CA ASP A 192 22.51 -28.13 12.42
C ASP A 192 23.43 -29.33 12.70
N GLN A 193 24.11 -29.34 13.85
CA GLN A 193 25.09 -30.38 14.18
C GLN A 193 24.60 -31.29 15.32
N HIS A 194 24.00 -30.73 16.37
CA HIS A 194 23.67 -31.51 17.56
C HIS A 194 22.33 -32.25 17.48
N TYR A 195 21.23 -31.62 17.05
CA TYR A 195 19.91 -32.28 17.02
C TYR A 195 19.91 -33.58 16.20
N GLY A 196 20.75 -33.66 15.16
CA GLY A 196 20.97 -34.84 14.34
C GLY A 196 21.67 -36.00 15.04
N VAL A 197 22.30 -35.78 16.21
CA VAL A 197 23.01 -36.80 17.00
C VAL A 197 22.61 -36.86 18.48
N CYS A 198 21.77 -35.93 18.95
CA CYS A 198 21.34 -35.85 20.35
C CYS A 198 20.66 -37.15 20.81
N GLN A 199 21.19 -37.74 21.88
CA GLN A 199 20.70 -39.02 22.42
C GLN A 199 19.36 -38.91 23.14
N LYS A 200 19.09 -37.75 23.77
CA LYS A 200 17.87 -37.50 24.55
C LYS A 200 16.76 -36.85 23.73
N LYS A 201 17.03 -36.42 22.49
CA LYS A 201 16.02 -35.84 21.61
C LYS A 201 15.05 -36.91 21.13
N PRO A 202 13.73 -36.76 21.35
CA PRO A 202 12.75 -37.67 20.79
C PRO A 202 12.81 -37.67 19.25
N ILE A 203 12.93 -38.86 18.67
CA ILE A 203 12.89 -39.09 17.23
C ILE A 203 11.76 -40.06 16.89
N GLY A 204 11.23 -39.94 15.67
CA GLY A 204 10.28 -40.91 15.15
C GLY A 204 10.99 -42.18 14.68
N CYS A 205 10.26 -43.30 14.68
CA CYS A 205 10.73 -44.53 14.07
C CYS A 205 11.05 -44.32 12.57
N PRO A 206 12.15 -44.89 12.02
CA PRO A 206 12.45 -44.83 10.58
C PRO A 206 11.31 -45.36 9.68
N TYR A 207 10.44 -46.23 10.22
CA TYR A 207 9.27 -46.78 9.53
C TYR A 207 8.01 -45.91 9.65
N THR A 208 8.09 -44.69 10.19
CA THR A 208 6.94 -43.77 10.25
C THR A 208 6.32 -43.49 8.88
N ARG A 209 7.13 -43.42 7.83
CA ARG A 209 6.63 -43.28 6.44
C ARG A 209 5.74 -44.45 5.97
N PHE A 210 5.84 -45.60 6.62
CA PHE A 210 5.02 -46.78 6.33
C PHE A 210 3.87 -46.96 7.32
N GLY A 211 3.73 -46.09 8.33
CA GLY A 211 2.63 -46.09 9.29
C GLY A 211 3.01 -46.38 10.74
N CYS A 212 4.30 -46.53 11.07
CA CYS A 212 4.71 -46.68 12.46
C CYS A 212 4.56 -45.35 13.23
N THR A 213 3.83 -45.36 14.35
CA THR A 213 3.55 -44.17 15.17
C THR A 213 4.51 -43.99 16.35
N PHE A 214 5.45 -44.93 16.55
CA PHE A 214 6.37 -44.91 17.68
C PHE A 214 7.32 -43.70 17.62
N LYS A 215 7.46 -43.03 18.77
CA LYS A 215 8.40 -41.92 19.01
C LYS A 215 9.06 -42.14 20.37
N GLY A 216 10.36 -41.94 20.44
CA GLY A 216 11.12 -42.13 21.68
C GLY A 216 12.53 -41.56 21.54
N ILE A 217 13.34 -41.68 22.59
CA ILE A 217 14.77 -41.36 22.49
C ILE A 217 15.48 -42.37 21.58
N ARG A 218 16.72 -42.07 21.16
CA ARG A 218 17.44 -42.93 20.19
C ARG A 218 17.56 -44.37 20.64
N GLU A 219 17.86 -44.59 21.92
CA GLU A 219 17.99 -45.92 22.51
C GLU A 219 16.67 -46.70 22.43
N GLU A 220 15.56 -46.07 22.79
CA GLU A 220 14.21 -46.66 22.71
C GLU A 220 13.81 -46.97 21.26
N VAL A 221 14.10 -46.06 20.32
CA VAL A 221 13.81 -46.27 18.91
C VAL A 221 14.68 -47.38 18.33
N ASN A 222 15.95 -47.45 18.70
CA ASN A 222 16.83 -48.53 18.28
C ASN A 222 16.33 -49.88 18.82
N ALA A 223 15.90 -49.95 20.08
CA ALA A 223 15.30 -51.16 20.64
C ALA A 223 14.00 -51.54 19.92
N HIS A 224 13.10 -50.58 19.69
CA HIS A 224 11.84 -50.78 18.98
C HIS A 224 12.04 -51.30 17.54
N VAL A 225 13.04 -50.79 16.82
CA VAL A 225 13.36 -51.21 15.44
C VAL A 225 13.90 -52.64 15.36
N GLN A 226 14.44 -53.20 16.43
CA GLN A 226 14.85 -54.60 16.47
C GLN A 226 13.67 -55.57 16.67
N GLU A 227 12.49 -55.07 17.00
CA GLU A 227 11.28 -55.90 17.14
C GLU A 227 10.68 -56.22 15.76
N ASN A 228 10.08 -57.41 15.61
CA ASN A 228 9.51 -57.88 14.35
C ASN A 228 8.22 -57.13 13.91
N GLN A 229 7.83 -56.06 14.59
CA GLN A 229 6.58 -55.32 14.35
C GLN A 229 6.58 -54.59 12.99
N HIS A 230 7.75 -54.27 12.42
CA HIS A 230 7.81 -53.58 11.13
C HIS A 230 7.63 -54.52 9.93
N ILE A 231 7.83 -55.83 10.09
CA ILE A 231 7.70 -56.79 8.98
C ILE A 231 6.26 -56.79 8.45
N GLU A 232 5.26 -56.83 9.33
CA GLU A 232 3.85 -56.83 8.92
C GLU A 232 3.47 -55.51 8.20
N ILE A 233 3.97 -54.38 8.69
CA ILE A 233 3.75 -53.05 8.07
C ILE A 233 4.38 -53.00 6.68
N LEU A 234 5.60 -53.53 6.53
CA LEU A 234 6.31 -53.60 5.26
C LEU A 234 5.61 -54.54 4.27
N LEU A 235 5.11 -55.70 4.71
CA LEU A 235 4.37 -56.63 3.87
C LEU A 235 3.07 -55.99 3.34
N LYS A 236 2.27 -55.35 4.21
CA LYS A 236 1.06 -54.61 3.77
C LYS A 236 1.39 -53.49 2.79
N SER A 237 2.49 -52.77 3.03
CA SER A 237 2.97 -51.72 2.13
C SER A 237 3.42 -52.28 0.78
N PHE A 238 4.10 -53.43 0.78
CA PHE A 238 4.55 -54.12 -0.42
C PHE A 238 3.38 -54.65 -1.24
N GLU A 239 2.39 -55.30 -0.62
CA GLU A 239 1.16 -55.75 -1.28
C GLU A 239 0.40 -54.59 -1.92
N ARG A 240 0.35 -53.43 -1.25
CA ARG A 240 -0.24 -52.22 -1.82
C ARG A 240 0.53 -51.73 -3.04
N LEU A 241 1.86 -51.63 -2.95
CA LEU A 241 2.70 -51.22 -4.07
C LEU A 241 2.61 -52.19 -5.26
N GLN A 242 2.52 -53.50 -5.00
CA GLN A 242 2.29 -54.49 -6.06
C GLN A 242 0.95 -54.29 -6.75
N ARG A 243 -0.13 -54.03 -6.00
CA ARG A 243 -1.44 -53.72 -6.58
C ARG A 243 -1.42 -52.44 -7.41
N GLU A 244 -0.82 -51.37 -6.90
CA GLU A 244 -0.66 -50.10 -7.63
C GLU A 244 0.15 -50.32 -8.92
N LEU A 245 1.24 -51.10 -8.86
CA LEU A 245 2.05 -51.43 -10.03
C LEU A 245 1.27 -52.18 -11.11
N GLU A 246 0.45 -53.17 -10.73
CA GLU A 246 -0.38 -53.90 -11.70
C GLU A 246 -1.46 -53.00 -12.33
N VAL A 247 -2.11 -52.14 -11.55
CA VAL A 247 -3.06 -51.15 -12.08
C VAL A 247 -2.38 -50.22 -13.08
N THR A 248 -1.22 -49.63 -12.72
CA THR A 248 -0.47 -48.76 -13.63
C THR A 248 -0.02 -49.50 -14.89
N LYS A 249 0.39 -50.77 -14.80
CA LYS A 249 0.73 -51.58 -15.98
C LYS A 249 -0.46 -51.75 -16.91
N ASP A 250 -1.65 -52.00 -16.37
CA ASP A 250 -2.86 -52.16 -17.17
C ASP A 250 -3.33 -50.84 -17.79
N GLU A 251 -3.23 -49.72 -17.08
CA GLU A 251 -3.46 -48.38 -17.63
C GLU A 251 -2.50 -48.09 -18.79
N VAL A 252 -1.21 -48.42 -18.64
CA VAL A 252 -0.22 -48.26 -19.71
C VAL A 252 -0.56 -49.12 -20.92
N LYS A 253 -1.02 -50.36 -20.74
CA LYS A 253 -1.47 -51.22 -21.86
C LYS A 253 -2.66 -50.58 -22.59
N GLN A 254 -3.67 -50.11 -21.86
CA GLN A 254 -4.86 -49.48 -22.43
C GLN A 254 -4.50 -48.19 -23.19
N LEU A 255 -3.61 -47.36 -22.64
CA LEU A 255 -3.13 -46.15 -23.32
C LEU A 255 -2.38 -46.50 -24.61
N LYS A 256 -1.53 -47.52 -24.60
CA LYS A 256 -0.83 -47.99 -25.80
C LYS A 256 -1.79 -48.51 -26.88
N GLU A 257 -2.91 -49.11 -26.50
CA GLU A 257 -3.94 -49.54 -27.45
C GLU A 257 -4.70 -48.35 -28.04
N LYS A 258 -5.10 -47.38 -27.20
CA LYS A 258 -5.72 -46.13 -27.66
C LYS A 258 -4.82 -45.36 -28.62
N ILE A 259 -3.52 -45.26 -28.32
CA ILE A 259 -2.54 -44.62 -29.21
C ILE A 259 -2.51 -45.32 -30.57
N ARG A 260 -2.41 -46.66 -30.59
CA ARG A 260 -2.43 -47.43 -31.85
C ARG A 260 -3.70 -47.21 -32.67
N ASN A 261 -4.86 -47.13 -32.02
CA ASN A 261 -6.12 -46.87 -32.72
C ASN A 261 -6.17 -45.46 -33.32
N VAL A 262 -5.65 -44.46 -32.60
CA VAL A 262 -5.56 -43.07 -33.10
C VAL A 262 -4.56 -42.98 -34.26
N GLU A 263 -3.39 -43.63 -34.14
CA GLU A 263 -2.39 -43.69 -35.22
C GLU A 263 -2.96 -44.35 -36.48
N PHE A 264 -3.72 -45.44 -36.33
CA PHE A 264 -4.40 -46.09 -37.44
C PHE A 264 -5.43 -45.16 -38.10
N GLY A 265 -6.30 -44.52 -37.32
CA GLY A 265 -7.29 -43.58 -37.85
C GLY A 265 -6.65 -42.35 -38.53
N GLN A 266 -5.56 -41.82 -37.97
CA GLN A 266 -4.80 -40.73 -38.60
C GLN A 266 -4.18 -41.15 -39.94
N SER A 267 -3.72 -42.39 -40.06
CA SER A 267 -3.19 -42.92 -41.32
C SER A 267 -4.28 -43.03 -42.39
N GLU A 268 -5.46 -43.55 -42.03
CA GLU A 268 -6.60 -43.63 -42.95
C GLU A 268 -7.07 -42.23 -43.40
N GLU A 269 -7.18 -41.29 -42.46
CA GLU A 269 -7.60 -39.92 -42.77
C GLU A 269 -6.56 -39.16 -43.61
N LEU A 270 -5.27 -39.38 -43.36
CA LEU A 270 -4.20 -38.84 -44.20
C LEU A 270 -4.31 -39.37 -45.64
N GLN A 271 -4.57 -40.67 -45.81
CA GLN A 271 -4.72 -41.27 -47.13
C GLN A 271 -5.95 -40.73 -47.87
N HIS A 272 -7.08 -40.58 -47.17
CA HIS A 272 -8.29 -39.96 -47.72
C HIS A 272 -8.04 -38.51 -48.15
N ARG A 273 -7.36 -37.71 -47.30
CA ARG A 273 -7.01 -36.32 -47.62
C ARG A 273 -6.11 -36.21 -48.85
N LEU A 274 -5.11 -37.09 -49.00
CA LEU A 274 -4.26 -37.11 -50.19
C LEU A 274 -5.07 -37.41 -51.47
N SER A 275 -6.02 -38.34 -51.40
CA SER A 275 -6.93 -38.63 -52.52
C SER A 275 -7.75 -37.40 -52.92
N LEU A 276 -8.32 -36.69 -51.94
CA LEU A 276 -9.08 -35.46 -52.20
C LEU A 276 -8.19 -34.34 -52.77
N GLU A 277 -6.95 -34.21 -52.30
CA GLU A 277 -6.01 -33.23 -52.87
C GLU A 277 -5.71 -33.52 -54.34
N ASP A 278 -5.57 -34.79 -54.72
CA ASP A 278 -5.34 -35.18 -56.11
C ASP A 278 -6.58 -34.94 -56.98
N GLU A 279 -7.78 -35.22 -56.48
CA GLU A 279 -9.04 -34.88 -57.16
C GLU A 279 -9.21 -33.35 -57.35
N VAL A 280 -8.89 -32.57 -56.32
CA VAL A 280 -8.94 -31.09 -56.39
C VAL A 280 -7.91 -30.56 -57.39
N LYS A 281 -6.70 -31.11 -57.42
CA LYS A 281 -5.68 -30.75 -58.42
C LYS A 281 -6.16 -31.08 -59.83
N ALA A 282 -6.72 -32.26 -60.05
CA ALA A 282 -7.28 -32.66 -61.33
C ALA A 282 -8.39 -31.69 -61.78
N GLY A 283 -9.36 -31.41 -60.91
CA GLY A 283 -10.44 -30.45 -61.18
C GLY A 283 -9.91 -29.04 -61.48
N ALA A 284 -8.89 -28.58 -60.76
CA ALA A 284 -8.25 -27.28 -61.04
C ALA A 284 -7.59 -27.23 -62.42
N THR A 285 -6.97 -28.32 -62.86
CA THR A 285 -6.39 -28.42 -64.23
C THR A 285 -7.47 -28.42 -65.31
N GLU A 286 -8.59 -29.12 -65.08
CA GLU A 286 -9.73 -29.12 -66.00
C GLU A 286 -10.39 -27.74 -66.11
N ILE A 287 -10.63 -27.08 -64.98
CA ILE A 287 -11.17 -25.70 -64.96
C ILE A 287 -10.24 -24.76 -65.73
N LYS A 288 -8.92 -24.88 -65.55
CA LYS A 288 -7.95 -24.07 -66.29
C LYS A 288 -8.03 -24.31 -67.80
N ALA A 289 -8.14 -25.56 -68.23
CA ALA A 289 -8.28 -25.92 -69.65
C ALA A 289 -9.59 -25.42 -70.26
N LEU A 290 -10.70 -25.53 -69.52
CA LEU A 290 -12.00 -24.99 -69.92
C LEU A 290 -11.95 -23.46 -70.04
N ASN A 291 -11.35 -22.76 -69.07
CA ASN A 291 -11.19 -21.31 -69.14
C ASN A 291 -10.39 -20.88 -70.38
N MET A 292 -9.29 -21.57 -70.71
CA MET A 292 -8.53 -21.28 -71.94
C MET A 292 -9.38 -21.48 -73.20
N THR A 293 -10.20 -22.53 -73.23
CA THR A 293 -11.13 -22.79 -74.34
C THR A 293 -12.19 -21.70 -74.46
N VAL A 294 -12.83 -21.32 -73.35
CA VAL A 294 -13.83 -20.24 -73.30
C VAL A 294 -13.22 -18.91 -73.73
N ASP A 295 -12.03 -18.56 -73.25
CA ASP A 295 -11.33 -17.33 -73.64
C ASP A 295 -11.04 -17.30 -75.14
N SER A 296 -10.64 -18.44 -75.73
CA SER A 296 -10.38 -18.53 -77.17
C SER A 296 -11.66 -18.38 -78.00
N ALA A 297 -12.75 -19.04 -77.59
CA ALA A 297 -14.05 -18.94 -78.25
C ALA A 297 -14.62 -17.51 -78.14
N LEU A 298 -14.47 -16.86 -76.98
CA LEU A 298 -14.87 -15.49 -76.76
C LEU A 298 -14.10 -14.53 -77.68
N LYS A 299 -12.77 -14.68 -77.79
CA LYS A 299 -11.96 -13.90 -78.72
C LYS A 299 -12.42 -14.05 -80.17
N MET A 300 -12.63 -15.28 -80.63
CA MET A 300 -13.12 -15.54 -81.99
C MET A 300 -14.48 -14.89 -82.23
N ALA A 301 -15.43 -15.05 -81.30
CA ALA A 301 -16.74 -14.42 -81.41
C ALA A 301 -16.67 -12.89 -81.42
N THR A 302 -15.78 -12.29 -80.60
CA THR A 302 -15.57 -10.83 -80.61
C THR A 302 -14.94 -10.34 -81.92
N GLU A 303 -14.01 -11.09 -82.51
CA GLU A 303 -13.41 -10.75 -83.80
C GLU A 303 -14.42 -10.88 -84.94
N GLU A 304 -15.24 -11.94 -84.93
CA GLU A 304 -16.30 -12.16 -85.91
C GLU A 304 -17.37 -11.06 -85.83
N THR A 305 -17.90 -10.79 -84.65
CA THR A 305 -18.85 -9.68 -84.44
C THR A 305 -18.25 -8.33 -84.82
N HIS A 306 -16.97 -8.08 -84.53
CA HIS A 306 -16.30 -6.84 -84.95
C HIS A 306 -16.24 -6.71 -86.47
N ARG A 307 -15.92 -7.80 -87.19
CA ARG A 307 -15.92 -7.84 -88.67
C ARG A 307 -17.33 -7.60 -89.24
N GLU A 308 -18.35 -8.22 -88.67
CA GLU A 308 -19.75 -8.02 -89.10
C GLU A 308 -20.20 -6.57 -88.89
N VAL A 309 -19.88 -5.98 -87.74
CA VAL A 309 -20.16 -4.57 -87.44
C VAL A 309 -19.45 -3.65 -88.44
N GLN A 310 -18.17 -3.88 -88.72
CA GLN A 310 -17.42 -3.10 -89.72
C GLN A 310 -18.05 -3.17 -91.12
N GLU A 311 -18.47 -4.36 -91.57
CA GLU A 311 -19.12 -4.51 -92.88
C GLU A 311 -20.49 -3.85 -92.91
N LEU A 312 -21.29 -3.95 -91.83
CA LEU A 312 -22.55 -3.24 -91.71
C LEU A 312 -22.36 -1.72 -91.72
N SER A 313 -21.35 -1.20 -91.02
CA SER A 313 -20.98 0.22 -91.05
C SER A 313 -20.60 0.67 -92.47
N ARG A 314 -19.74 -0.09 -93.17
CA ARG A 314 -19.35 0.20 -94.55
C ARG A 314 -20.55 0.21 -95.49
N ARG A 315 -21.49 -0.74 -95.32
CA ARG A 315 -22.75 -0.76 -96.09
C ARG A 315 -23.62 0.45 -95.76
N MET A 316 -23.78 0.81 -94.49
CA MET A 316 -24.50 2.02 -94.10
C MET A 316 -23.91 3.27 -94.76
N GLU A 317 -22.58 3.42 -94.77
CA GLU A 317 -21.87 4.53 -95.42
C GLU A 317 -22.24 4.66 -96.91
N THR A 318 -22.31 3.54 -97.64
CA THR A 318 -22.73 3.54 -99.06
C THR A 318 -24.18 3.97 -99.30
N PHE A 319 -25.07 3.86 -98.30
CA PHE A 319 -26.46 4.31 -98.40
C PHE A 319 -26.66 5.74 -97.89
N THR A 320 -25.83 6.20 -96.94
CA THR A 320 -25.88 7.57 -96.42
C THR A 320 -25.52 8.61 -97.47
N GLU A 321 -24.49 8.39 -98.29
CA GLU A 321 -24.09 9.35 -99.34
C GLU A 321 -25.24 9.64 -100.33
N PRO A 322 -25.88 8.63 -100.97
CA PRO A 322 -27.03 8.86 -101.84
C PRO A 322 -28.24 9.46 -101.12
N MET A 323 -28.47 9.08 -99.86
CA MET A 323 -29.61 9.57 -99.08
C MET A 323 -29.46 11.04 -98.69
N GLU A 324 -28.25 11.47 -98.30
CA GLU A 324 -27.94 12.88 -98.06
C GLU A 324 -28.09 13.72 -99.35
N GLU A 325 -27.68 13.16 -100.49
CA GLU A 325 -27.83 13.82 -101.78
C GLU A 325 -29.28 13.91 -102.25
N LEU A 326 -30.09 12.87 -102.03
CA LEU A 326 -31.55 12.89 -102.22
C LEU A 326 -32.23 13.91 -101.31
N LEU A 327 -31.86 13.99 -100.03
CA LEU A 327 -32.42 14.96 -99.09
C LEU A 327 -32.07 16.40 -99.49
N LYS A 328 -30.83 16.66 -99.96
CA LYS A 328 -30.44 17.95 -100.56
C LYS A 328 -31.29 18.28 -101.79
N ASN A 329 -31.52 17.32 -102.68
CA ASN A 329 -32.33 17.50 -103.88
C ASN A 329 -33.82 17.74 -103.58
N ILE A 330 -34.39 17.05 -102.59
CA ILE A 330 -35.78 17.29 -102.14
C ILE A 330 -35.90 18.66 -101.47
N ALA A 331 -34.92 19.06 -100.65
CA ALA A 331 -34.89 20.39 -100.04
C ALA A 331 -34.76 21.50 -101.09
N ALA A 332 -33.96 21.29 -102.13
CA ALA A 332 -33.82 22.21 -103.26
C ALA A 332 -35.11 22.35 -104.10
N HIS A 333 -35.94 21.30 -104.18
CA HIS A 333 -37.22 21.34 -104.89
C HIS A 333 -38.42 21.85 -104.07
N ARG A 334 -38.25 22.09 -102.76
CA ARG A 334 -39.29 22.69 -101.88
C ARG A 334 -39.08 24.19 -101.60
N SER A 335 -38.14 24.84 -102.29
CA SER A 335 -37.89 26.28 -102.20
C SER A 335 -38.36 27.01 -103.45
#